data_AF-A0AA43LN51-F1
#
_entry.id   AF-A0AA43LN51-F1
#
_cell.length_a   1.000
_cell.length_b   1.000
_cell.length_c   1.000
_cell.angle_alpha   90.00
_cell.angle_beta   90.00
_cell.angle_gamma   90.00
#
_symmetry.space_group_name_H-M   'P 1'
#
loop_
_entity.id
_entity.type
_entity.pdbx_description
1 polymer ?
#
loop_
_entity_poly.entity_id
_entity_poly.type
_entity_poly.pdbx_seq_one_letter_code
_entity_poly.pdbx_strand_id
1 'polypeptide(L)'
;MEKNEFKYFQLAKKYNNLYKDVLLEKQAHFRGNKNSYSLISLNPETPELGTSDLGEECSENDILNFSPKGLGRTTPEKSLQAWIISYAINNNHLLPFGDNLTFITSELVMIKAGRKIVNDILAIDKEDNLVIIELKSSRVNKVKDQAIDFKEVIESDKDFFMELAKLMTDRTWNGNVTCAIVWPKENKRTRKSTDKYKDITEYQYYEGYKFDKID
;
A
#
# COMPACT_ATOMS: atom_id res chain seq x y z
N MET A 1 23.73 18.87 4.68
CA MET A 1 22.43 18.92 3.98
C MET A 1 21.54 17.90 4.65
N GLU A 2 20.54 18.33 5.39
CA GLU A 2 19.46 17.43 5.79
C GLU A 2 18.82 16.90 4.50
N LYS A 3 18.88 15.59 4.29
CA LYS A 3 18.08 14.96 3.25
C LYS A 3 16.62 15.14 3.67
N ASN A 4 15.84 15.89 2.91
CA ASN A 4 14.39 15.87 3.03
C ASN A 4 13.92 14.42 2.78
N GLU A 5 13.64 13.70 3.86
CA GLU A 5 13.25 12.29 3.83
C GLU A 5 11.90 12.05 3.13
N PHE A 6 11.12 13.11 2.94
CA PHE A 6 9.84 13.10 2.24
C PHE A 6 9.92 13.48 0.77
N LYS A 7 11.10 13.83 0.26
CA LYS A 7 11.30 14.29 -1.13
C LYS A 7 10.59 13.40 -2.15
N TYR A 8 10.75 12.09 -2.06
CA TYR A 8 10.21 11.17 -3.05
C TYR A 8 8.72 10.89 -2.88
N PHE A 9 8.18 10.98 -1.67
CA PHE A 9 6.73 10.99 -1.45
C PHE A 9 6.10 12.24 -2.05
N GLN A 10 6.73 13.41 -1.86
CA GLN A 10 6.30 14.68 -2.45
C GLN A 10 6.32 14.63 -3.98
N LEU A 11 7.39 14.08 -4.59
CA LEU A 11 7.46 13.90 -6.04
C LEU A 11 6.38 12.96 -6.56
N ALA A 12 6.18 11.80 -5.92
CA ALA A 12 5.12 10.88 -6.31
C ALA A 12 3.73 11.52 -6.22
N LYS A 13 3.40 12.18 -5.10
CA LYS A 13 2.13 12.91 -4.93
C LYS A 13 1.96 14.01 -5.99
N LYS A 14 3.01 14.81 -6.23
CA LYS A 14 3.01 15.88 -7.25
C LYS A 14 2.68 15.31 -8.64
N TYR A 15 3.37 14.27 -9.08
CA TYR A 15 3.19 13.73 -10.43
C TYR A 15 1.89 12.94 -10.58
N ASN A 16 1.43 12.24 -9.53
CA ASN A 16 0.09 11.64 -9.51
C ASN A 16 -1.02 12.68 -9.70
N ASN A 17 -0.87 13.86 -9.10
CA ASN A 17 -1.85 14.94 -9.24
C ASN A 17 -1.73 15.65 -10.59
N LEU A 18 -0.50 15.94 -11.03
CA LEU A 18 -0.24 16.69 -12.26
C LEU A 18 -0.66 15.92 -13.52
N TYR A 19 -0.41 14.61 -13.56
CA TYR A 19 -0.64 13.77 -14.74
C TYR A 19 -1.76 12.75 -14.52
N LYS A 20 -2.72 13.07 -13.64
CA LYS A 20 -3.80 12.16 -13.22
C LYS A 20 -4.47 11.45 -14.40
N ASP A 21 -4.90 12.19 -15.41
CA ASP A 21 -5.67 11.64 -16.52
C ASP A 21 -4.83 10.70 -17.40
N VAL A 22 -3.58 11.08 -17.68
CA VAL A 22 -2.63 10.26 -18.47
C VAL A 22 -2.26 8.99 -17.70
N LEU A 23 -2.06 9.09 -16.39
CA LEU A 23 -1.80 7.94 -15.53
C LEU A 23 -2.99 6.98 -15.48
N LEU A 24 -4.23 7.50 -15.41
CA LEU A 24 -5.44 6.69 -15.46
C LEU A 24 -5.57 5.94 -16.80
N GLU A 25 -5.35 6.63 -17.92
CA GLU A 25 -5.37 6.01 -19.25
C GLU A 25 -4.31 4.90 -19.37
N LYS A 26 -3.11 5.16 -18.87
CA LYS A 26 -1.99 4.20 -18.87
C LYS A 26 -2.10 3.13 -17.79
N GLN A 27 -3.12 3.19 -16.92
CA GLN A 27 -3.25 2.36 -15.74
C GLN A 27 -1.93 2.31 -14.95
N ALA A 28 -1.39 3.48 -14.61
CA ALA A 28 -0.11 3.61 -13.93
C ALA A 28 -0.22 4.52 -12.70
N HIS A 29 0.75 4.42 -11.80
CA HIS A 29 0.77 5.19 -10.56
C HIS A 29 2.20 5.43 -10.09
N PHE A 30 2.50 6.63 -9.60
CA PHE A 30 3.75 6.88 -8.90
C PHE A 30 3.64 6.45 -7.44
N ARG A 31 4.52 5.55 -7.02
CA ARG A 31 4.68 5.13 -5.62
C ARG A 31 5.91 5.80 -5.01
N GLY A 32 5.72 6.53 -3.91
CA GLY A 32 6.81 7.12 -3.12
C GLY A 32 7.37 6.17 -2.06
N ASN A 33 8.65 6.34 -1.72
CA ASN A 33 9.36 5.62 -0.66
C ASN A 33 10.45 6.51 -0.03
N LYS A 34 11.08 6.10 1.08
CA LYS A 34 12.08 6.96 1.78
C LYS A 34 13.26 7.38 0.89
N ASN A 35 13.69 6.52 -0.02
CA ASN A 35 14.93 6.74 -0.81
C ASN A 35 14.72 6.80 -2.33
N SER A 36 13.50 6.58 -2.80
CA SER A 36 13.18 6.62 -4.22
C SER A 36 11.67 6.73 -4.42
N TYR A 37 11.26 6.92 -5.67
CA TYR A 37 9.91 6.70 -6.12
C TYR A 37 9.96 5.91 -7.43
N SER A 38 8.85 5.25 -7.76
CA SER A 38 8.74 4.41 -8.94
C SER A 38 7.42 4.64 -9.65
N LEU A 39 7.41 4.58 -10.98
CA LEU A 39 6.20 4.48 -11.78
C LEU A 39 5.87 3.00 -11.94
N ILE A 40 4.71 2.59 -11.42
CA ILE A 40 4.23 1.21 -11.44
C ILE A 40 2.99 1.09 -12.33
N SER A 41 2.84 -0.08 -12.93
CA SER A 41 1.65 -0.48 -13.66
C SER A 41 0.60 -1.04 -12.70
N LEU A 42 -0.63 -0.61 -12.90
CA LEU A 42 -1.84 -1.11 -12.29
C LEU A 42 -2.64 -1.99 -13.27
N ASN A 43 -2.11 -2.21 -14.47
CA ASN A 43 -2.72 -3.09 -15.46
C ASN A 43 -2.68 -4.55 -14.96
N PRO A 44 -3.81 -5.29 -15.02
CA PRO A 44 -3.88 -6.69 -14.58
C PRO A 44 -2.88 -7.64 -15.27
N GLU A 45 -2.40 -7.31 -16.47
CA GLU A 45 -1.41 -8.11 -17.21
C GLU A 45 0.02 -7.86 -16.71
N THR A 46 0.29 -6.68 -16.14
CA THR A 46 1.63 -6.27 -15.66
C THR A 46 1.60 -5.66 -14.25
N PRO A 47 0.89 -6.26 -13.29
CA PRO A 47 0.55 -5.60 -12.04
C PRO A 47 1.81 -5.36 -11.20
N GLU A 48 1.96 -4.15 -10.68
CA GLU A 48 3.06 -3.71 -9.83
C GLU A 48 4.46 -3.77 -10.50
N LEU A 49 4.53 -4.07 -11.80
CA LEU A 49 5.75 -3.93 -12.58
C LEU A 49 5.99 -2.46 -12.90
N GLY A 50 7.24 -2.03 -12.89
CA GLY A 50 7.53 -0.61 -12.99
C GLY A 50 8.99 -0.30 -13.20
N THR A 51 9.26 0.99 -13.28
CA THR A 51 10.63 1.53 -13.37
C THR A 51 10.92 2.32 -12.10
N SER A 52 12.02 1.98 -11.43
CA SER A 52 12.57 2.74 -10.31
C SER A 52 13.52 3.82 -10.80
N ASP A 53 13.94 4.71 -9.90
CA ASP A 53 15.05 5.65 -10.11
C ASP A 53 14.80 6.66 -11.24
N LEU A 54 13.57 7.17 -11.31
CA LEU A 54 13.06 8.08 -12.35
C LEU A 54 13.67 9.51 -12.32
N GLY A 55 14.84 9.71 -11.72
CA GLY A 55 15.42 11.05 -11.55
C GLY A 55 14.51 11.98 -10.74
N GLU A 56 14.85 13.27 -10.67
CA GLU A 56 14.05 14.25 -9.90
C GLU A 56 12.88 14.84 -10.72
N GLU A 57 13.02 14.81 -12.04
CA GLU A 57 12.07 15.35 -12.99
C GLU A 57 11.44 14.21 -13.79
N CYS A 58 10.10 14.19 -13.82
CA CYS A 58 9.34 13.27 -14.65
C CYS A 58 8.37 14.08 -15.53
N SER A 59 8.47 13.84 -16.83
CA SER A 59 7.64 14.47 -17.86
C SER A 59 6.45 13.58 -18.22
N GLU A 60 5.43 14.18 -18.82
CA GLU A 60 4.32 13.43 -19.40
C GLU A 60 4.79 12.39 -20.43
N ASN A 61 5.82 12.72 -21.21
CA ASN A 61 6.41 11.79 -22.19
C ASN A 61 7.00 10.53 -21.54
N ASP A 62 7.53 10.63 -20.32
CA ASP A 62 8.03 9.46 -19.59
C ASP A 62 6.89 8.49 -19.25
N ILE A 63 5.70 9.05 -18.95
CA ILE A 63 4.48 8.28 -18.67
C ILE A 63 3.89 7.72 -19.97
N LEU A 64 3.84 8.51 -21.04
CA LEU A 64 3.32 8.06 -22.33
C LEU A 64 4.15 6.90 -22.91
N ASN A 65 5.47 6.96 -22.73
CA ASN A 65 6.42 5.93 -23.13
C ASN A 65 6.64 4.86 -22.06
N PHE A 66 5.94 4.93 -20.93
CA PHE A 66 6.03 3.94 -19.88
C PHE A 66 5.59 2.58 -20.43
N SER A 67 6.53 1.66 -20.44
CA SER A 67 6.32 0.26 -20.73
C SER A 67 6.76 -0.49 -19.49
N PRO A 68 5.85 -1.12 -18.73
CA PRO A 68 6.22 -1.85 -17.54
C PRO A 68 7.17 -3.00 -17.92
N LYS A 69 8.45 -2.81 -17.62
CA LYS A 69 9.51 -3.79 -17.85
C LYS A 69 9.82 -4.51 -16.55
N GLY A 70 9.85 -5.83 -16.58
CA GLY A 70 10.31 -6.63 -15.46
C GLY A 70 10.15 -8.13 -15.70
N LEU A 71 11.07 -8.93 -15.16
CA LEU A 71 10.96 -10.39 -15.09
C LEU A 71 10.04 -10.84 -13.94
N GLY A 72 9.22 -9.93 -13.40
CA GLY A 72 8.35 -10.21 -12.28
C GLY A 72 7.24 -11.16 -12.68
N ARG A 73 7.00 -12.19 -11.86
CA ARG A 73 5.85 -13.07 -12.05
C ARG A 73 4.59 -12.32 -11.62
N THR A 74 3.58 -12.31 -12.49
CA THR A 74 2.21 -11.94 -12.11
C THR A 74 1.74 -12.92 -11.03
N THR A 75 1.70 -12.47 -9.78
CA THR A 75 1.15 -13.24 -8.67
C THR A 75 -0.28 -12.78 -8.37
N PRO A 76 -1.13 -13.64 -7.79
CA PRO A 76 -2.46 -13.22 -7.35
C PRO A 76 -2.42 -12.05 -6.36
N GLU A 77 -1.40 -12.00 -5.51
CA GLU A 77 -1.18 -10.94 -4.53
C GLU A 77 -0.86 -9.59 -5.20
N LYS A 78 0.05 -9.57 -6.19
CA LYS A 78 0.33 -8.35 -6.95
C LYS A 78 -0.85 -7.89 -7.80
N SER A 79 -1.60 -8.84 -8.35
CA SER A 79 -2.83 -8.52 -9.09
C SER A 79 -3.90 -7.88 -8.20
N LEU A 80 -4.10 -8.44 -7.00
CA LEU A 80 -4.98 -7.88 -5.98
C LEU A 80 -4.54 -6.47 -5.57
N GLN A 81 -3.25 -6.29 -5.30
CA GLN A 81 -2.69 -5.00 -4.88
C GLN A 81 -2.86 -3.93 -5.95
N ALA A 82 -2.49 -4.23 -7.20
CA ALA A 82 -2.69 -3.34 -8.35
C ALA A 82 -4.17 -2.95 -8.51
N TRP A 83 -5.08 -3.91 -8.35
CA TRP A 83 -6.50 -3.66 -8.41
C TRP A 83 -6.99 -2.75 -7.26
N ILE A 84 -6.54 -3.00 -6.01
CA ILE A 84 -6.91 -2.17 -4.85
C ILE A 84 -6.44 -0.73 -5.04
N ILE A 85 -5.20 -0.54 -5.50
CA ILE A 85 -4.63 0.79 -5.75
C ILE A 85 -5.40 1.50 -6.88
N SER A 86 -5.67 0.79 -7.98
CA SER A 86 -6.47 1.32 -9.09
C SER A 86 -7.86 1.73 -8.62
N TYR A 87 -8.53 0.90 -7.82
CA TYR A 87 -9.82 1.23 -7.22
C TYR A 87 -9.70 2.52 -6.38
N ALA A 88 -8.73 2.59 -5.48
CA ALA A 88 -8.56 3.73 -4.59
C ALA A 88 -8.36 5.04 -5.37
N ILE A 89 -7.47 5.06 -6.37
CA ILE A 89 -7.21 6.26 -7.19
C ILE A 89 -8.48 6.74 -7.91
N ASN A 90 -9.33 5.81 -8.35
CA ASN A 90 -10.60 6.12 -9.01
C ASN A 90 -11.73 6.50 -8.03
N ASN A 91 -11.55 6.27 -6.72
CA ASN A 91 -12.58 6.46 -5.70
C ASN A 91 -12.10 7.36 -4.55
N ASN A 92 -11.51 8.51 -4.89
CA ASN A 92 -11.04 9.52 -3.93
C ASN A 92 -10.09 8.95 -2.85
N HIS A 93 -9.21 8.04 -3.26
CA HIS A 93 -8.26 7.33 -2.42
C HIS A 93 -8.89 6.41 -1.36
N LEU A 94 -10.19 6.10 -1.45
CA LEU A 94 -10.84 5.15 -0.54
C LEU A 94 -10.57 3.71 -0.97
N LEU A 95 -10.18 2.86 -0.01
CA LEU A 95 -10.02 1.44 -0.25
C LEU A 95 -11.39 0.75 -0.47
N PRO A 96 -11.43 -0.36 -1.21
CA PRO A 96 -12.66 -1.10 -1.53
C PRO A 96 -13.18 -1.95 -0.35
N PHE A 97 -12.58 -1.82 0.82
CA PHE A 97 -12.92 -2.54 2.04
C PHE A 97 -12.53 -1.70 3.27
N GLY A 98 -13.11 -2.09 4.41
CA GLY A 98 -13.00 -1.33 5.64
C GLY A 98 -13.81 -0.02 5.57
N ASP A 99 -14.26 0.44 6.73
CA ASP A 99 -15.09 1.63 6.81
C ASP A 99 -14.26 2.89 6.56
N ASN A 100 -14.30 3.42 5.34
CA ASN A 100 -13.63 4.67 4.93
C ASN A 100 -12.11 4.68 5.13
N LEU A 101 -11.45 3.56 4.82
CA LEU A 101 -9.98 3.52 4.81
C LEU A 101 -9.46 4.37 3.64
N THR A 102 -8.65 5.38 3.94
CA THR A 102 -8.00 6.23 2.92
C THR A 102 -6.58 5.73 2.68
N PHE A 103 -6.25 5.42 1.43
CA PHE A 103 -4.94 4.97 0.98
C PHE A 103 -3.86 6.03 1.22
N ILE A 104 -2.73 5.63 1.85
CA ILE A 104 -1.54 6.48 2.03
C ILE A 104 -0.48 6.11 1.00
N THR A 105 -0.04 4.85 1.00
CA THR A 105 1.00 4.34 0.09
C THR A 105 0.97 2.81 0.03
N SER A 106 1.71 2.23 -0.90
CA SER A 106 1.95 0.79 -1.02
C SER A 106 3.44 0.46 -1.00
N GLU A 107 3.80 -0.80 -0.74
CA GLU A 107 5.18 -1.31 -0.64
C GLU A 107 6.12 -0.40 0.17
N LEU A 108 5.65 0.12 1.30
CA LEU A 108 6.47 1.01 2.12
C LEU A 108 7.62 0.22 2.72
N VAL A 109 8.86 0.61 2.38
CA VAL A 109 10.06 -0.10 2.81
C VAL A 109 10.65 0.60 4.02
N MET A 110 10.84 -0.16 5.10
CA MET A 110 11.49 0.30 6.31
C MET A 110 12.62 -0.64 6.71
N ILE A 111 13.51 -0.18 7.59
CA ILE A 111 14.61 -0.98 8.14
C ILE A 111 14.38 -1.16 9.64
N LYS A 112 14.30 -2.42 10.09
CA LYS A 112 14.19 -2.80 11.51
C LYS A 112 15.35 -3.72 11.86
N ALA A 113 16.18 -3.32 12.82
CA ALA A 113 17.36 -4.09 13.25
C ALA A 113 18.26 -4.56 12.08
N GLY A 114 18.50 -3.66 11.10
CA GLY A 114 19.31 -3.95 9.91
C GLY A 114 18.64 -4.84 8.86
N ARG A 115 17.37 -5.23 9.05
CA ARG A 115 16.59 -6.02 8.09
C ARG A 115 15.54 -5.17 7.40
N LYS A 116 15.37 -5.41 6.11
CA LYS A 116 14.29 -4.83 5.31
C LYS A 116 12.96 -5.44 5.75
N ILE A 117 12.01 -4.58 6.06
CA ILE A 117 10.60 -4.92 6.25
C ILE A 117 9.77 -4.08 5.29
N VAL A 118 8.73 -4.69 4.73
CA VAL A 118 7.86 -4.05 3.74
C VAL A 118 6.43 -4.25 4.19
N ASN A 119 5.65 -3.17 4.14
CA ASN A 119 4.21 -3.23 4.28
C ASN A 119 3.57 -3.12 2.90
N ASP A 120 2.61 -3.99 2.60
CA ASP A 120 1.95 -4.04 1.30
C ASP A 120 1.14 -2.76 1.04
N ILE A 121 0.25 -2.39 1.99
CA ILE A 121 -0.56 -1.17 1.93
C ILE A 121 -0.63 -0.51 3.32
N LEU A 122 -0.44 0.80 3.35
CA LEU A 122 -0.69 1.65 4.51
C LEU A 122 -1.90 2.54 4.24
N ALA A 123 -2.80 2.65 5.21
CA ALA A 123 -3.99 3.48 5.14
C ALA A 123 -4.27 4.22 6.46
N ILE A 124 -5.21 5.15 6.44
CA ILE A 124 -5.76 5.82 7.61
C ILE A 124 -7.28 5.66 7.65
N ASP A 125 -7.83 5.22 8.78
CA ASP A 125 -9.28 5.06 8.96
C ASP A 125 -9.97 6.37 9.32
N LYS A 126 -11.30 6.39 9.49
CA LYS A 126 -12.07 7.61 9.80
C LYS A 126 -11.81 8.17 11.21
N GLU A 127 -11.27 7.38 12.12
CA GLU A 127 -10.86 7.79 13.47
C GLU A 127 -9.41 8.31 13.52
N ASP A 128 -8.75 8.43 12.37
CA ASP A 128 -7.35 8.83 12.22
C ASP A 128 -6.36 7.80 12.81
N ASN A 129 -6.72 6.52 12.90
CA ASN A 129 -5.77 5.45 13.20
C ASN A 129 -5.05 5.04 11.91
N LEU A 130 -3.75 4.74 11.99
CA LEU A 130 -3.05 4.08 10.90
C LEU A 130 -3.44 2.60 10.84
N VAL A 131 -3.65 2.10 9.64
CA VAL A 131 -4.03 0.71 9.37
C VAL A 131 -2.96 0.07 8.49
N ILE A 132 -2.24 -0.89 9.07
CA ILE A 132 -1.27 -1.72 8.35
C ILE A 132 -2.05 -2.84 7.67
N ILE A 133 -2.02 -2.88 6.34
CA ILE A 133 -2.75 -3.86 5.55
C ILE A 133 -1.76 -4.77 4.85
N GLU A 134 -1.84 -6.07 5.14
CA GLU A 134 -1.04 -7.11 4.47
C GLU A 134 -1.93 -7.97 3.58
N LEU A 135 -1.42 -8.33 2.41
CA LEU A 135 -2.11 -9.10 1.38
C LEU A 135 -1.51 -10.50 1.30
N LYS A 136 -2.35 -11.53 1.21
CA LYS A 136 -1.89 -12.90 0.94
C LYS A 136 -2.83 -13.66 0.02
N SER A 137 -2.25 -14.49 -0.84
CA SER A 137 -3.00 -15.43 -1.69
C SER A 137 -3.45 -16.71 -0.96
N SER A 138 -3.10 -16.89 0.32
CA SER A 138 -3.47 -18.06 1.14
C SER A 138 -3.43 -17.74 2.62
N ARG A 139 -4.23 -18.44 3.43
CA ARG A 139 -4.28 -18.19 4.89
C ARG A 139 -3.06 -18.78 5.61
N VAL A 140 -2.13 -17.92 6.04
CA VAL A 140 -0.94 -18.30 6.81
C VAL A 140 -0.71 -17.34 7.97
N ASN A 141 -0.36 -17.83 9.17
CA ASN A 141 -0.15 -16.97 10.33
C ASN A 141 1.06 -16.03 10.21
N LYS A 142 2.06 -16.39 9.39
CA LYS A 142 3.29 -15.60 9.22
C LYS A 142 3.01 -14.15 8.77
N VAL A 143 1.94 -13.92 8.01
CA VAL A 143 1.55 -12.56 7.58
C VAL A 143 1.10 -11.69 8.75
N LYS A 144 0.48 -12.29 9.77
CA LYS A 144 0.07 -11.60 10.99
C LYS A 144 1.29 -11.14 11.78
N ASP A 145 2.33 -11.96 11.82
CA ASP A 145 3.62 -11.58 12.42
C ASP A 145 4.26 -10.42 11.66
N GLN A 146 4.19 -10.39 10.33
CA GLN A 146 4.69 -9.26 9.52
C GLN A 146 3.97 -7.95 9.85
N ALA A 147 2.64 -7.97 9.98
CA ALA A 147 1.86 -6.79 10.36
C ALA A 147 2.24 -6.28 11.77
N ILE A 148 2.41 -7.20 12.73
CA ILE A 148 2.87 -6.86 14.09
C ILE A 148 4.30 -6.29 14.04
N ASP A 149 5.21 -6.90 13.27
CA ASP A 149 6.58 -6.43 13.13
C ASP A 149 6.65 -5.01 12.56
N PHE A 150 5.78 -4.67 11.60
CA PHE A 150 5.69 -3.34 11.01
C PHE A 150 5.03 -2.33 11.96
N LYS A 151 4.08 -2.76 12.80
CA LYS A 151 3.53 -1.92 13.86
C LYS A 151 4.61 -1.42 14.82
N GLU A 152 5.54 -2.29 15.22
CA GLU A 152 6.68 -1.88 16.04
C GLU A 152 7.58 -0.84 15.33
N VAL A 153 7.69 -0.90 13.99
CA VAL A 153 8.40 0.13 13.22
C VAL A 153 7.68 1.47 13.31
N ILE A 154 6.35 1.48 13.14
CA ILE A 154 5.54 2.71 13.27
C ILE A 154 5.70 3.30 14.67
N GLU A 155 5.65 2.47 15.71
CA GLU A 155 5.80 2.90 17.09
C GLU A 155 7.19 3.46 17.41
N SER A 156 8.22 3.01 16.69
CA SER A 156 9.61 3.47 16.85
C SER A 156 9.95 4.77 16.10
N ASP A 157 9.16 5.16 15.10
CA ASP A 157 9.43 6.30 14.21
C ASP A 157 8.16 7.15 14.00
N LYS A 158 7.51 7.53 15.11
CA LYS A 158 6.16 8.13 15.08
C LYS A 158 6.09 9.42 14.27
N ASP A 159 7.12 10.26 14.39
CA ASP A 159 7.17 11.57 13.71
C ASP A 159 7.14 11.38 12.19
N PHE A 160 7.92 10.42 11.67
CA PHE A 160 7.91 10.08 10.25
C PHE A 160 6.51 9.68 9.77
N PHE A 161 5.82 8.79 10.50
CA PHE A 161 4.50 8.30 10.08
C PHE A 161 3.40 9.35 10.22
N MET A 162 3.51 10.24 11.22
CA MET A 162 2.60 11.37 11.37
C MET A 162 2.74 12.34 10.19
N GLU A 163 3.98 12.69 9.82
CA GLU A 163 4.25 13.56 8.66
C GLU A 163 3.87 12.89 7.34
N LEU A 164 4.11 11.58 7.20
CA LEU A 164 3.68 10.82 6.02
C LEU A 164 2.16 10.84 5.84
N ALA A 165 1.41 10.57 6.92
CA ALA A 165 -0.05 10.58 6.88
C ALA A 165 -0.57 11.97 6.48
N LYS A 166 0.00 13.02 7.08
CA LYS A 166 -0.35 14.41 6.77
C LYS A 166 -0.02 14.77 5.33
N LEU A 167 1.16 14.39 4.85
CA LEU A 167 1.59 14.64 3.49
C LEU A 167 0.67 13.96 2.47
N MET A 168 0.28 12.71 2.70
CA MET A 168 -0.45 11.92 1.70
C MET A 168 -1.96 12.17 1.72
N THR A 169 -2.55 12.49 2.88
CA THR A 169 -4.01 12.52 3.05
C THR A 169 -4.55 13.85 3.61
N ASP A 170 -3.68 14.79 3.97
CA ASP A 170 -4.01 16.03 4.71
C ASP A 170 -4.62 15.80 6.11
N ARG A 171 -4.68 14.54 6.57
CA ARG A 171 -5.15 14.13 7.90
C ARG A 171 -3.99 13.91 8.87
N THR A 172 -4.25 14.04 10.17
CA THR A 172 -3.22 13.87 11.20
C THR A 172 -3.46 12.57 11.95
N TRP A 173 -2.48 11.66 11.93
CA TRP A 173 -2.55 10.42 12.69
C TRP A 173 -2.65 10.68 14.20
N ASN A 174 -3.55 9.96 14.88
CA ASN A 174 -3.83 10.12 16.31
C ASN A 174 -2.88 9.34 17.25
N GLY A 175 -1.93 8.57 16.70
CA GLY A 175 -0.98 7.74 17.45
C GLY A 175 -1.37 6.26 17.60
N ASN A 176 -2.59 5.86 17.21
CA ASN A 176 -3.05 4.47 17.26
C ASN A 176 -2.77 3.71 15.95
N VAL A 177 -2.35 2.45 16.06
CA VAL A 177 -2.09 1.58 14.92
C VAL A 177 -2.91 0.29 15.04
N THR A 178 -3.66 -0.02 13.98
CA THR A 178 -4.39 -1.27 13.82
C THR A 178 -3.80 -2.08 12.66
N CYS A 179 -4.08 -3.39 12.66
CA CYS A 179 -3.61 -4.30 11.62
C CYS A 179 -4.80 -4.95 10.94
N ALA A 180 -4.72 -5.08 9.62
CA ALA A 180 -5.69 -5.78 8.81
C ALA A 180 -4.99 -6.75 7.86
N ILE A 181 -5.58 -7.93 7.65
CA ILE A 181 -5.11 -8.88 6.64
C ILE A 181 -6.20 -9.13 5.62
N VAL A 182 -5.82 -9.18 4.35
CA VAL A 182 -6.71 -9.48 3.23
C VAL A 182 -6.24 -10.75 2.54
N TRP A 183 -7.14 -11.73 2.39
CA TRP A 183 -6.85 -12.99 1.70
C TRP A 183 -8.06 -13.51 0.91
N PRO A 184 -7.90 -14.47 0.00
CA PRO A 184 -9.05 -15.02 -0.69
C PRO A 184 -9.98 -15.74 0.29
N LYS A 185 -11.27 -15.78 -0.06
CA LYS A 185 -12.21 -16.67 0.61
C LYS A 185 -11.77 -18.13 0.42
N GLU A 186 -11.56 -18.83 1.52
CA GLU A 186 -11.31 -20.28 1.52
C GLU A 186 -12.50 -21.01 2.14
N ASN A 187 -12.86 -22.17 1.58
CA ASN A 187 -13.93 -23.04 2.08
C ASN A 187 -13.54 -23.83 3.35
N LYS A 188 -12.31 -23.69 3.84
CA LYS A 188 -11.81 -24.43 5.00
C LYS A 188 -11.91 -23.57 6.26
N ARG A 189 -12.48 -24.15 7.32
CA ARG A 189 -12.50 -23.54 8.66
C ARG A 189 -11.07 -23.21 9.08
N THR A 190 -10.79 -21.94 9.31
CA THR A 190 -9.54 -21.48 9.91
C THR A 190 -9.39 -22.06 11.33
N ARG A 191 -8.15 -22.37 11.71
CA ARG A 191 -7.80 -22.59 13.12
C ARG A 191 -8.21 -21.33 13.91
N LYS A 192 -8.81 -21.51 15.09
CA LYS A 192 -9.17 -20.41 16.00
C LYS A 192 -7.99 -19.44 16.15
N SER A 193 -8.28 -18.15 16.02
CA SER A 193 -7.35 -17.08 16.34
C SER A 193 -6.80 -17.30 17.74
N THR A 194 -5.49 -17.30 17.90
CA THR A 194 -4.84 -17.29 19.22
C THR A 194 -4.95 -15.88 19.80
N ASP A 195 -4.91 -15.72 21.14
CA ASP A 195 -4.99 -14.40 21.79
C ASP A 195 -4.01 -13.37 21.23
N LYS A 196 -2.85 -13.83 20.71
CA LYS A 196 -1.86 -13.01 20.01
C LYS A 196 -2.42 -12.20 18.82
N TYR A 197 -3.42 -12.72 18.12
CA TYR A 197 -3.94 -12.16 16.87
C TYR A 197 -5.36 -11.60 16.99
N LYS A 198 -5.89 -11.47 18.21
CA LYS A 198 -7.27 -11.04 18.45
C LYS A 198 -7.56 -9.61 17.96
N ASP A 199 -6.52 -8.77 17.91
CA ASP A 199 -6.63 -7.35 17.53
C ASP A 199 -6.36 -7.12 16.04
N ILE A 200 -6.25 -8.19 15.25
CA ILE A 200 -6.06 -8.13 13.80
C ILE A 200 -7.40 -8.30 13.12
N THR A 201 -7.80 -7.30 12.33
CA THR A 201 -9.00 -7.40 11.50
C THR A 201 -8.71 -8.26 10.27
N GLU A 202 -9.64 -9.11 9.91
CA GLU A 202 -9.49 -10.01 8.78
C GLU A 202 -10.55 -9.69 7.71
N TYR A 203 -10.12 -9.56 6.45
CA TYR A 203 -11.01 -9.41 5.30
C TYR A 203 -10.79 -10.57 4.33
N GLN A 204 -11.86 -11.01 3.70
CA GLN A 204 -11.80 -11.98 2.61
C GLN A 204 -12.27 -11.35 1.31
N TYR A 205 -11.61 -11.70 0.21
CA TYR A 205 -12.05 -11.31 -1.12
C TYR A 205 -12.56 -12.48 -1.96
N TYR A 206 -13.44 -12.15 -2.89
CA TYR A 206 -14.09 -13.06 -3.83
C TYR A 206 -13.58 -12.85 -5.25
N GLU A 207 -13.96 -13.75 -6.15
CA GLU A 207 -13.84 -13.49 -7.58
C GLU A 207 -14.54 -12.15 -7.93
N GLY A 208 -13.87 -11.34 -8.75
CA GLY A 208 -14.31 -9.97 -9.04
C GLY A 208 -14.05 -8.96 -7.91
N TYR A 209 -13.22 -9.29 -6.92
CA TYR A 209 -12.75 -8.40 -5.86
C TYR A 209 -13.89 -7.71 -5.08
N LYS A 210 -14.88 -8.50 -4.65
CA LYS A 210 -15.77 -8.11 -3.55
C LYS A 210 -15.09 -8.46 -2.23
N PHE A 211 -15.34 -7.69 -1.17
CA PHE A 211 -14.69 -7.89 0.12
C PHE A 211 -15.73 -7.98 1.23
N ASP A 212 -15.52 -8.93 2.15
CA ASP A 212 -16.28 -9.03 3.40
C ASP A 212 -15.30 -9.04 4.57
N LYS A 213 -15.71 -8.43 5.69
CA LYS A 213 -15.04 -8.62 6.97
C LYS A 213 -15.32 -10.03 7.49
N ILE A 214 -14.31 -10.66 8.10
CA ILE A 214 -14.45 -11.94 8.79
C ILE A 214 -14.67 -11.62 10.27
N ASP A 215 -15.78 -12.14 10.81
CA ASP A 215 -16.11 -12.10 12.24
C ASP A 215 -15.38 -13.19 13.04
#